data_AF-A0A4W5NYU0-F1
#
_entry.id   AF-A0A4W5NYU0-F1
#
_cell.length_a   1.000
_cell.length_b   1.000
_cell.length_c   1.000
_cell.angle_alpha   90.00
_cell.angle_beta   90.00
_cell.angle_gamma   90.00
#
_symmetry.space_group_name_H-M   'P 1'
#
loop_
_entity.id
_entity.type
_entity.pdbx_description
1 polymer ?
#
loop_
_entity_poly.entity_id
_entity_poly.type
_entity_poly.pdbx_seq_one_letter_code
_entity_poly.pdbx_strand_id
1 'polypeptide(L)'
;MLSSPLVTKGFLRLEIQKTTWEVPEQYTVLKAVGSGAYGTVCSAIDQQTKEKVAIKKLYRPFQSLIHAKRAYRELRLLRHIQHDNVICLLVSCE
;
A
#
# COMPACT_ATOMS: atom_id res chain seq x y z
N MET A 1 -21.87 -1.30 15.73
CA MET A 1 -20.76 -2.13 16.25
C MET A 1 -19.67 -2.14 15.20
N LEU A 2 -18.55 -1.45 15.43
CA LEU A 2 -17.41 -1.49 14.51
C LEU A 2 -16.79 -2.88 14.63
N SER A 3 -16.79 -3.65 13.55
CA SER A 3 -16.12 -4.95 13.48
C SER A 3 -14.66 -4.78 13.89
N SER A 4 -14.25 -5.52 14.92
CA SER A 4 -12.85 -5.57 15.35
C SER A 4 -11.99 -6.07 14.19
N PRO A 5 -10.78 -5.53 13.99
CA PRO A 5 -9.87 -6.03 12.97
C PRO A 5 -9.58 -7.51 13.22
N LEU A 6 -9.72 -8.34 12.18
CA LEU A 6 -9.30 -9.73 12.24
C LEU A 6 -7.77 -9.77 12.14
N VAL A 7 -7.12 -10.01 13.27
CA VAL A 7 -5.66 -10.14 13.36
C VAL A 7 -5.28 -11.53 12.87
N THR A 8 -4.53 -11.61 11.78
CA THR A 8 -3.96 -12.86 11.27
C THR A 8 -2.45 -12.71 11.32
N LYS A 9 -1.76 -13.45 12.21
CA LYS A 9 -0.29 -13.48 12.42
C LYS A 9 0.48 -12.29 11.82
N GLY A 10 0.49 -11.13 12.50
CA GLY A 10 1.32 -9.97 12.14
C GLY A 10 0.72 -9.01 11.10
N PHE A 11 -0.47 -9.32 10.58
CA PHE A 11 -1.21 -8.47 9.65
C PHE A 11 -2.55 -8.03 10.24
N LEU A 12 -2.85 -6.76 10.02
CA LEU A 12 -4.12 -6.12 10.31
C LEU A 12 -5.00 -6.17 9.05
N ARG A 13 -6.16 -6.82 9.16
CA ARG A 13 -7.19 -6.79 8.12
C ARG A 13 -8.28 -5.78 8.48
N LEU A 14 -8.50 -4.80 7.60
CA LEU A 14 -9.46 -3.72 7.80
C LEU A 14 -10.18 -3.35 6.50
N GLU A 15 -11.37 -2.78 6.62
CA GLU A 15 -12.13 -2.28 5.46
C GLU A 15 -12.01 -0.76 5.39
N ILE A 16 -11.45 -0.27 4.28
CA ILE A 16 -11.34 1.17 4.00
C ILE A 16 -11.98 1.42 2.64
N GLN A 17 -12.96 2.34 2.59
CA GLN A 17 -13.67 2.71 1.36
C GLN A 17 -14.18 1.48 0.58
N LYS A 18 -14.83 0.52 1.27
CA LYS A 18 -15.36 -0.73 0.69
C LYS A 18 -14.31 -1.64 0.07
N THR A 19 -13.02 -1.40 0.35
CA THR A 19 -11.92 -2.26 -0.05
C THR A 19 -11.32 -2.90 1.19
N THR A 20 -11.18 -4.22 1.19
CA THR A 20 -10.42 -4.91 2.24
C THR A 20 -8.94 -4.61 2.07
N TRP A 21 -8.27 -4.20 3.13
CA TRP A 21 -6.83 -4.02 3.22
C TRP A 21 -6.26 -5.05 4.17
N GLU A 22 -5.06 -5.52 3.83
CA GLU A 22 -4.25 -6.38 4.66
C GLU A 22 -2.87 -5.74 4.69
N VAL A 23 -2.47 -5.26 5.86
CA VAL A 23 -1.23 -4.51 6.04
C VAL A 23 -0.54 -5.00 7.31
N PRO A 24 0.80 -5.01 7.38
CA PRO A 24 1.50 -5.35 8.61
C PRO A 24 1.04 -4.48 9.79
N GLU A 25 0.93 -5.07 10.98
CA GLU A 25 0.47 -4.38 12.20
C GLU A 25 1.33 -3.17 12.59
N GLN A 26 2.57 -3.11 12.12
CA GLN A 26 3.46 -1.96 12.31
C GLN A 26 2.91 -0.67 11.68
N TYR A 27 2.06 -0.79 10.66
CA TYR A 27 1.43 0.34 9.98
C TYR A 27 0.07 0.61 10.59
N THR A 28 -0.05 1.76 11.23
CA THR A 28 -1.24 2.13 12.01
C THR A 28 -1.88 3.42 11.49
N VAL A 29 -3.07 3.74 11.98
CA VAL A 29 -3.79 4.98 11.63
C VAL A 29 -4.02 5.10 10.11
N LEU A 30 -4.45 3.99 9.49
CA LEU A 30 -4.70 3.98 8.05
C LEU A 30 -5.84 4.94 7.70
N LYS A 31 -5.52 5.95 6.88
CA LYS A 31 -6.49 6.93 6.38
C LYS A 31 -6.43 6.96 4.86
N ALA A 32 -7.59 6.85 4.22
CA ALA A 32 -7.66 6.95 2.76
C ALA A 32 -7.18 8.33 2.28
N VAL A 33 -6.35 8.32 1.24
CA VAL A 33 -5.80 9.52 0.60
C VAL A 33 -6.41 9.70 -0.79
N GLY A 34 -6.48 8.62 -1.58
CA GLY A 34 -7.02 8.69 -2.93
C GLY A 34 -7.23 7.32 -3.54
N SER A 35 -8.07 7.27 -4.57
CA SER A 35 -8.36 6.06 -5.35
C SER A 35 -8.25 6.39 -6.83
N GLY A 36 -7.76 5.45 -7.63
CA GLY A 36 -7.64 5.59 -9.07
C GLY A 36 -7.71 4.24 -9.78
N ALA A 37 -7.57 4.25 -11.11
CA ALA A 37 -7.75 3.05 -11.94
C ALA A 37 -6.79 1.90 -11.59
N TYR A 38 -5.59 2.20 -11.08
CA TYR A 38 -4.55 1.21 -10.81
C TYR A 38 -4.44 0.81 -9.33
N GLY A 39 -5.23 1.42 -8.44
CA GLY A 39 -5.14 1.15 -7.01
C GLY A 39 -5.70 2.25 -6.14
N THR A 40 -5.62 2.02 -4.83
CA THR A 40 -5.97 2.99 -3.79
C THR A 40 -4.77 3.24 -2.88
N VAL A 41 -4.72 4.44 -2.31
CA VAL A 41 -3.63 4.90 -1.45
C VAL A 41 -4.19 5.27 -0.09
N CYS A 42 -3.54 4.74 0.96
CA CYS A 42 -3.77 5.15 2.34
C CYS A 42 -2.48 5.75 2.92
N SER A 43 -2.61 6.77 3.75
CA SER A 43 -1.53 7.18 4.64
C SER A 43 -1.56 6.32 5.89
N ALA A 44 -0.41 5.94 6.41
CA ALA A 44 -0.24 5.24 7.67
C ALA A 44 0.92 5.85 8.47
N ILE A 45 1.02 5.48 9.74
CA ILE A 45 2.19 5.76 10.59
C ILE A 45 2.93 4.44 10.76
N ASP A 46 4.20 4.43 10.37
CA ASP A 46 5.12 3.34 10.68
C ASP A 46 5.51 3.44 12.16
N GLN A 47 5.15 2.43 12.96
CA GLN A 47 5.42 2.42 14.38
C GLN A 47 6.90 2.24 14.74
N GLN A 48 7.73 1.74 13.82
CA GLN A 48 9.17 1.59 14.05
C GLN A 48 9.91 2.91 13.84
N THR A 49 9.68 3.57 12.71
CA THR A 49 10.37 4.84 12.36
C THR A 49 9.64 6.08 12.90
N LYS A 50 8.38 5.93 13.30
CA LYS A 50 7.44 7.03 13.64
C LYS A 50 7.15 7.97 12.48
N GLU A 51 7.49 7.58 11.25
CA GLU A 51 7.25 8.39 10.07
C GLU A 51 5.87 8.14 9.46
N LYS A 52 5.35 9.17 8.80
CA LYS A 52 4.13 9.05 8.00
C LYS A 52 4.49 8.49 6.62
N VAL A 53 3.89 7.36 6.28
CA VAL A 53 4.13 6.64 5.02
C VAL A 53 2.87 6.60 4.16
N ALA A 54 3.04 6.40 2.86
CA ALA A 54 1.95 6.13 1.92
C ALA A 54 1.99 4.66 1.50
N ILE A 55 0.87 3.95 1.68
CA ILE A 55 0.70 2.56 1.27
C ILE A 55 -0.25 2.53 0.08
N LYS A 56 0.24 2.06 -1.07
CA LYS A 56 -0.55 1.92 -2.30
C LYS A 56 -0.91 0.45 -2.52
N LYS A 57 -2.20 0.13 -2.49
CA LYS A 57 -2.73 -1.18 -2.87
C LYS A 57 -3.04 -1.20 -4.35
N LEU A 58 -2.38 -2.07 -5.11
CA LEU A 58 -2.60 -2.24 -6.54
C LEU A 58 -3.86 -3.05 -6.83
N TYR A 59 -4.64 -2.62 -7.81
CA TYR A 59 -5.82 -3.35 -8.27
C TYR A 59 -5.45 -4.37 -9.33
N ARG A 60 -5.64 -5.66 -9.01
CA ARG A 60 -5.48 -6.81 -9.91
C ARG A 60 -4.29 -6.63 -10.89
N PRO A 61 -3.05 -6.40 -10.38
CA PRO A 61 -1.91 -6.06 -11.23
C PRO A 61 -1.61 -7.13 -12.28
N PHE A 62 -2.03 -8.37 -12.06
CA PHE A 62 -1.81 -9.51 -12.97
C PHE A 62 -3.03 -9.87 -13.84
N GLN A 63 -4.06 -9.03 -13.91
CA GLN A 63 -5.27 -9.32 -14.70
C GLN A 63 -4.98 -9.43 -16.22
N SER A 64 -3.96 -8.71 -16.71
CA SER A 64 -3.53 -8.79 -18.10
C SER A 64 -2.04 -8.53 -18.21
N LEU A 65 -1.44 -8.92 -19.35
CA LEU A 65 -0.03 -8.65 -19.63
C LEU A 65 0.28 -7.14 -19.59
N ILE A 66 -0.66 -6.30 -20.04
CA ILE A 66 -0.49 -4.84 -20.02
C ILE A 66 -0.46 -4.32 -18.58
N HIS A 67 -1.38 -4.77 -17.71
CA HIS A 67 -1.39 -4.38 -16.31
C HIS A 67 -0.15 -4.86 -15.57
N ALA A 68 0.27 -6.11 -15.81
CA ALA A 68 1.47 -6.69 -15.19
C ALA A 68 2.73 -5.91 -15.61
N LYS A 69 2.85 -5.57 -16.90
CA LYS A 69 3.97 -4.77 -17.42
C LYS A 69 3.98 -3.36 -16.83
N ARG A 70 2.81 -2.74 -16.61
CA ARG A 70 2.71 -1.41 -15.96
C ARG A 70 3.13 -1.47 -14.50
N ALA A 71 2.59 -2.42 -13.72
CA ALA A 71 2.96 -2.61 -12.32
C ALA A 71 4.44 -2.91 -12.14
N TYR A 72 5.00 -3.80 -12.98
CA TYR A 72 6.42 -4.12 -12.97
C TYR A 72 7.30 -2.91 -13.29
N ARG A 73 6.94 -2.12 -14.30
CA ARG A 73 7.68 -0.89 -14.66
C ARG A 73 7.63 0.13 -13.52
N GLU A 74 6.48 0.32 -12.89
CA GLU A 74 6.33 1.22 -11.74
C GLU A 74 7.25 0.80 -10.59
N LEU A 75 7.18 -0.46 -10.16
CA LEU A 75 8.05 -1.00 -9.11
C LEU A 75 9.53 -0.89 -9.47
N ARG A 76 9.90 -1.21 -10.72
CA ARG A 76 11.29 -1.13 -11.17
C ARG A 76 11.79 0.31 -11.15
N LEU A 77 11.02 1.28 -11.63
CA LEU A 77 11.42 2.69 -11.62
C LEU A 77 11.58 3.22 -10.19
N LEU A 78 10.62 2.94 -9.30
CA LEU A 78 10.68 3.37 -7.90
C LEU A 78 11.85 2.76 -7.12
N ARG A 79 12.36 1.59 -7.54
CA ARG A 79 13.56 0.97 -6.94
C ARG A 79 14.88 1.54 -7.45
N HIS A 80 14.92 2.10 -8.66
CA HIS A 80 16.18 2.55 -9.29
C HIS A 80 16.38 4.07 -9.23
N ILE A 81 15.32 4.85 -9.03
CA ILE A 81 15.43 6.31 -8.96
C ILE A 81 15.55 6.72 -7.49
N GLN A 82 16.68 7.34 -7.14
CA GLN A 82 16.91 7.95 -5.84
C GLN A 82 17.22 9.43 -6.08
N HIS A 83 16.21 10.27 -5.88
CA HIS A 83 16.32 11.71 -6.12
C HIS A 83 15.28 12.43 -5.26
N ASP A 84 15.64 13.58 -4.67
CA ASP A 84 14.79 14.30 -3.70
C ASP A 84 13.39 14.64 -4.26
N ASN A 85 13.31 14.89 -5.56
CA ASN A 85 12.06 15.22 -6.26
C ASN A 85 11.30 14.00 -6.81
N VAL A 86 11.72 12.77 -6.51
CA VAL A 86 11.06 11.54 -6.97
C VAL A 86 10.73 10.64 -5.78
N ILE A 87 9.48 10.17 -5.74
CA ILE A 87 9.04 9.25 -4.69
C ILE A 87 9.83 7.94 -4.73
N CYS A 88 10.31 7.50 -3.56
CA CYS A 88 11.09 6.27 -3.41
C CYS A 88 10.24 5.14 -2.83
N LEU A 89 10.51 3.91 -3.24
CA LEU A 89 9.91 2.72 -2.62
C LEU A 89 10.61 2.43 -1.29
N LEU A 90 9.88 2.46 -0.18
CA LEU A 90 10.40 2.10 1.14
C LEU A 90 10.37 0.59 1.38
N VAL A 91 9.23 -0.04 1.13
CA VAL A 91 9.00 -1.49 1.32
C VAL A 91 7.99 -1.99 0.29
N SER A 92 8.19 -3.19 -0.26
CA SER A 92 7.16 -3.96 -0.95
C SER A 92 6.75 -5.13 -0.07
N CYS A 93 5.46 -5.26 0.21
CA CYS A 93 4.93 -6.47 0.82
C CYS A 93 4.85 -7.56 -0.26
N GLU A 94 5.51 -8.69 -0.04
CA GLU A 94 5.41 -9.89 -0.89
C GLU A 94 4.16 -10.72 -0.55
#